data_AF-A0A8J3KXT2-F1
#
_entry.id   AF-A0A8J3KXT2-F1
#
_cell.length_a   1.000
_cell.length_b   1.000
_cell.length_c   1.000
_cell.angle_alpha   90.00
_cell.angle_beta   90.00
_cell.angle_gamma   90.00
#
_symmetry.space_group_name_H-M   'P 1'
#
loop_
_entity.id
_entity.type
_entity.pdbx_description
1 polymer ?
#
loop_
_entity_poly.entity_id
_entity_poly.type
_entity_poly.pdbx_seq_one_letter_code
_entity_poly.pdbx_strand_id
1 'polypeptide(L)' 'MTLSLEESTINYLSKRAQVETGGNVSALLERVVHAAAVTESAKQHAAWFAARPDYADAAEAERYAA' A
#
# COMPACT_ATOMS: atom_id res chain seq x y z
N MET A 1 14.48 -4.72 9.76
CA MET A 1 14.24 -5.87 8.85
C MET A 1 15.36 -5.92 7.84
N THR A 2 15.85 -7.10 7.48
CA THR A 2 16.97 -7.26 6.53
C THR A 2 16.51 -8.17 5.39
N LEU A 3 16.79 -7.78 4.14
CA LEU A 3 16.41 -8.52 2.94
C LEU A 3 17.65 -9.07 2.26
N SER A 4 17.64 -10.37 1.96
CA SER A 4 18.64 -11.00 1.09
C SER A 4 18.07 -11.10 -0.31
N LEU A 5 18.72 -10.46 -1.28
CA LEU A 5 18.28 -10.35 -2.67
C LEU A 5 19.41 -10.77 -3.61
N GLU A 6 19.05 -11.19 -4.82
CA GLU A 6 20.02 -11.42 -5.89
C GLU A 6 20.74 -10.12 -6.27
N GLU A 7 22.01 -10.25 -6.67
CA GLU A 7 22.87 -9.12 -7.02
C GLU A 7 22.27 -8.26 -8.15
N SER A 8 21.63 -8.90 -9.14
CA SER A 8 20.90 -8.24 -10.22
C SER A 8 19.83 -7.28 -9.69
N THR A 9 19.09 -7.71 -8.67
CA THR A 9 18.02 -6.96 -8.03
C THR A 9 18.58 -5.81 -7.20
N ILE A 10 19.66 -6.04 -6.46
CA ILE A 10 20.37 -5.00 -5.70
C ILE A 10 20.88 -3.91 -6.65
N ASN A 11 21.50 -4.30 -7.76
CA ASN A 11 22.01 -3.36 -8.76
C ASN A 11 20.91 -2.52 -9.39
N TYR A 12 19.77 -3.14 -9.71
CA TYR A 12 18.60 -2.42 -10.19
C TYR A 12 18.06 -1.42 -9.16
N LEU A 13 17.86 -1.84 -7.91
CA LEU A 13 17.35 -0.98 -6.84
C LEU A 13 18.29 0.18 -6.53
N SER A 14 19.60 -0.05 -6.50
CA SER A 14 20.61 0.98 -6.28
C SER A 14 20.61 2.04 -7.38
N LYS A 15 20.56 1.62 -8.65
CA LYS A 15 20.47 2.56 -9.79
C LYS A 15 19.19 3.40 -9.74
N ARG A 16 18.07 2.76 -9.43
CA ARG A 16 16.78 3.44 -9.30
C ARG A 16 16.76 4.42 -8.13
N ALA A 17 17.34 4.04 -6.98
CA ALA A 17 17.45 4.90 -5.80
C ALA A 17 18.31 6.14 -6.08
N GLN A 18 19.34 6.02 -6.92
CA GLN A 18 20.17 7.17 -7.31
C GLN A 18 19.33 8.28 -7.95
N VAL A 19 18.33 7.92 -8.76
CA VAL A 19 17.46 8.85 -9.47
C VAL A 19 16.31 9.34 -8.60
N GLU A 20 15.70 8.45 -7.82
CA GLU A 20 14.43 8.72 -7.12
C GLU A 20 14.60 9.23 -5.69
N THR A 21 15.68 8.87 -5.02
CA THR A 21 15.90 9.13 -3.59
C THR A 21 17.33 9.57 -3.27
N GLY A 22 18.10 10.00 -4.28
CA GLY A 22 19.49 10.45 -4.11
C GLY A 22 20.46 9.35 -3.64
N GLY A 23 20.15 8.09 -3.91
CA GLY A 23 20.97 6.93 -3.54
C GLY A 23 20.50 6.20 -2.28
N ASN A 24 19.46 6.68 -1.59
CA ASN A 24 18.91 6.01 -0.41
C ASN A 24 17.96 4.87 -0.80
N VAL A 25 18.47 3.64 -0.83
CA VAL A 25 17.70 2.43 -1.19
C VAL A 25 16.58 2.14 -0.19
N SER A 26 16.80 2.35 1.11
CA SER A 26 15.75 2.13 2.12
C SER A 26 14.56 3.05 1.91
N ALA A 27 14.80 4.34 1.64
CA ALA A 27 13.73 5.30 1.35
C ALA A 27 12.96 4.93 0.05
N LEU A 28 13.65 4.40 -0.96
CA LEU A 28 12.99 3.90 -2.17
C LEU A 28 12.07 2.71 -1.83
N LEU A 29 12.57 1.76 -1.05
CA LEU A 29 11.80 0.57 -0.66
C LEU A 29 10.58 0.94 0.19
N GLU A 30 10.74 1.83 1.16
CA GLU A 30 9.62 2.34 1.97
C GLU A 30 8.53 2.95 1.07
N ARG A 31 8.92 3.77 0.09
CA ARG A 31 7.97 4.38 -0.85
C ARG A 31 7.22 3.34 -1.69
N VAL A 32 7.93 2.34 -2.21
CA VAL A 32 7.35 1.26 -3.02
C VAL A 32 6.39 0.41 -2.19
N VAL A 33 6.82 -0.01 -1.00
CA VAL A 33 6.00 -0.83 -0.09
C VAL A 33 4.77 -0.06 0.37
N HIS A 34 4.92 1.22 0.72
CA HIS A 34 3.78 2.05 1.13
C HIS A 34 2.75 2.20 0.01
N ALA A 35 3.18 2.46 -1.23
CA ALA A 35 2.27 2.55 -2.37
C ALA A 35 1.51 1.23 -2.63
N ALA A 36 2.19 0.08 -2.49
CA ALA A 36 1.56 -1.23 -2.59
C ALA A 36 0.55 -1.46 -1.46
N ALA A 37 0.90 -1.11 -0.22
CA ALA A 37 0.03 -1.26 0.94
C ALA A 37 -1.24 -0.40 0.83
N VAL A 38 -1.13 0.85 0.38
CA VAL A 38 -2.29 1.73 0.16
C VAL A 38 -3.21 1.15 -0.92
N THR A 39 -2.64 0.66 -2.02
CA THR A 39 -3.41 0.03 -3.11
C THR A 39 -4.14 -1.20 -2.61
N GLU A 40 -3.47 -2.06 -1.84
CA GLU A 40 -4.07 -3.26 -1.26
C GLU A 40 -5.16 -2.93 -0.24
N SER A 41 -4.91 -1.95 0.63
CA SER A 41 -5.92 -1.45 1.58
C SER A 41 -7.17 -0.94 0.86
N ALA A 42 -7.01 -0.19 -0.23
CA ALA A 42 -8.14 0.32 -1.01
C ALA A 42 -8.95 -0.83 -1.65
N LYS A 43 -8.28 -1.86 -2.19
CA LYS A 43 -8.94 -3.05 -2.74
C LYS A 43 -9.73 -3.81 -1.69
N GLN A 44 -9.14 -4.02 -0.51
CA GLN A 44 -9.82 -4.71 0.58
C GLN A 44 -11.02 -3.93 1.08
N HIS A 45 -10.91 -2.60 1.19
CA HIS A 45 -12.03 -1.75 1.57
C HIS A 45 -13.16 -1.80 0.53
N ALA A 46 -12.82 -1.71 -0.75
CA ALA A 46 -13.81 -1.84 -1.83
C ALA A 46 -14.48 -3.22 -1.84
N ALA A 47 -13.71 -4.31 -1.65
CA ALA A 47 -14.24 -5.66 -1.56
C ALA A 47 -15.16 -5.84 -0.34
N TRP A 48 -14.81 -5.21 0.77
CA TRP A 48 -15.62 -5.25 1.99
C TRP A 48 -16.99 -4.59 1.78
N PHE A 49 -17.04 -3.43 1.12
CA PHE A 49 -18.31 -2.76 0.74
C PHE A 49 -19.09 -3.54 -0.30
N ALA A 50 -18.42 -4.10 -1.32
CA ALA A 50 -19.09 -4.91 -2.33
C ALA A 50 -19.76 -6.16 -1.73
N ALA A 51 -19.17 -6.73 -0.68
CA ALA A 51 -19.76 -7.83 0.08
C ALA A 51 -20.91 -7.40 1.02
N ARG A 52 -21.12 -6.10 1.22
CA ARG A 52 -22.13 -5.50 2.12
C ARG A 52 -22.78 -4.28 1.46
N PRO A 53 -23.54 -4.48 0.37
CA PRO A 53 -24.08 -3.39 -0.43
C PRO A 53 -25.07 -2.50 0.34
N ASP A 54 -25.69 -3.03 1.38
CA ASP A 54 -26.64 -2.37 2.27
C ASP A 54 -26.00 -1.71 3.50
N TYR A 55 -24.69 -1.90 3.72
CA TYR A 55 -24.02 -1.38 4.91
C TYR A 55 -24.10 0.15 5.02
N ALA A 56 -24.00 0.88 3.91
CA ALA A 56 -24.05 2.34 3.94
C ALA A 56 -25.41 2.84 4.46
N ASP A 57 -26.50 2.27 3.94
CA ASP A 57 -27.86 2.60 4.37
C ASP A 57 -28.11 2.14 5.82
N ALA A 58 -27.61 0.97 6.20
CA ALA A 58 -27.73 0.45 7.57
C ALA A 58 -26.95 1.30 8.59
N ALA A 59 -25.72 1.70 8.28
CA ALA A 59 -24.90 2.55 9.13
C ALA A 59 -25.48 3.97 9.25
N GLU A 60 -26.09 4.49 8.18
CA GLU A 60 -26.78 5.78 8.23
C GLU A 60 -28.05 5.71 9.08
N ALA A 61 -28.84 4.64 8.95
CA ALA A 61 -30.00 4.40 9.81
C ALA A 61 -29.62 4.29 11.30
N GLU A 62 -28.53 3.58 11.62
CA GLU A 62 -28.00 3.49 13.00
C GLU A 62 -27.55 4.86 13.54
N ARG A 63 -26.93 5.70 12.70
CA ARG A 63 -26.49 7.05 13.11
C ARG A 63 -27.65 7.97 13.49
N TYR A 64 -28.80 7.87 12.80
CA TYR A 64 -29.99 8.69 13.11
C TYR A 64 -30.84 8.11 14.25
N ALA A 65 -30.60 6.86 14.65
CA ALA A 65 -31.27 6.21 15.77
C ALA A 65 -30.55 6.42 17.13
N ALA A 66 -29.31 6.91 17.13
CA ALA A 66 -28.49 7.25 18.30
C ALA A 66 -28.64 8.72 18.71
#